data_AF-A0A8J6NR40-F1
#
_entry.id   AF-A0A8J6NR40-F1
#
_cell.length_a   1.000
_cell.length_b   1.000
_cell.length_c   1.000
_cell.angle_alpha   90.00
_cell.angle_beta   90.00
_cell.angle_gamma   90.00
#
_symmetry.space_group_name_H-M   'P 1'
#
loop_
_entity.id
_entity.type
_entity.pdbx_description
1 polymer ?
#
loop_
_entity_poly.entity_id
_entity_poly.type
_entity_poly.pdbx_seq_one_letter_code
_entity_poly.pdbx_strand_id
1 'polypeptide(L)'
;MKASPTFKSSITCWKLWEDRLTIFDALILCRFYRDLYQWEELAVMIQAATGMDLDRENMRAVAAVITDNTRRFNLREGLTPEDDRLPGRFFREALPETGKIITEKQMQQLINDYYGVALLR
;
A
#
# COMPACT_ATOMS: atom_id res chain seq x y z
N MET A 1 4.18 23.23 5.91
CA MET A 1 3.82 22.43 7.09
C MET A 1 4.46 21.07 6.95
N LYS A 2 5.36 20.66 7.86
CA LYS A 2 5.97 19.33 7.84
C LYS A 2 5.03 18.36 8.55
N ALA A 3 4.68 17.24 7.91
CA ALA A 3 3.89 16.17 8.52
C ALA A 3 4.55 15.69 9.82
N SER A 4 3.76 15.29 10.83
CA SER A 4 4.32 14.76 12.07
C SER A 4 5.12 13.48 11.79
N PRO A 5 6.26 13.25 12.48
CA PRO A 5 7.18 12.15 12.17
C PRO A 5 6.51 10.76 12.18
N THR A 6 5.41 10.60 12.91
CA THR A 6 4.61 9.38 13.02
C THR A 6 3.86 9.00 11.75
N PHE A 7 3.41 9.94 10.92
CA PHE A 7 2.59 9.60 9.74
C PHE A 7 3.43 9.03 8.60
N LYS A 8 4.60 9.61 8.35
CA LYS A 8 5.49 9.14 7.28
C LYS A 8 5.98 7.71 7.50
N SER A 9 6.33 7.35 8.74
CA SER A 9 6.76 5.98 9.05
C SER A 9 5.63 4.98 8.85
N SER A 10 4.39 5.34 9.22
CA SER A 10 3.21 4.50 8.98
C SER A 10 2.96 4.29 7.48
N ILE A 11 3.08 5.34 6.65
CA ILE A 11 2.91 5.24 5.21
C ILE A 11 3.99 4.34 4.57
N THR A 12 5.25 4.48 4.96
CA THR A 12 6.32 3.60 4.45
C THR A 12 6.10 2.15 4.84
N CYS A 13 5.68 1.90 6.09
CA CYS A 13 5.30 0.56 6.54
C CYS A 13 4.14 0.01 5.70
N TRP A 14 3.09 0.80 5.52
CA TRP A 14 1.92 0.42 4.72
C TRP A 14 2.32 0.07 3.28
N LYS A 15 3.18 0.87 2.64
CA LYS A 15 3.67 0.60 1.28
C LYS A 15 4.46 -0.70 1.20
N LEU A 16 5.29 -1.00 2.20
CA LEU A 16 6.02 -2.27 2.25
C LEU A 16 5.08 -3.48 2.32
N TRP A 17 3.99 -3.37 3.08
CA TRP A 17 2.96 -4.41 3.15
C TRP A 17 2.17 -4.53 1.84
N GLU A 18 1.79 -3.40 1.22
CA GLU A 18 1.12 -3.39 -0.08
C GLU A 18 1.97 -4.05 -1.16
N ASP A 19 3.27 -3.71 -1.24
CA ASP A 19 4.20 -4.30 -2.22
C ASP A 19 4.24 -5.83 -2.07
N ARG A 20 4.39 -6.33 -0.84
CA ARG A 20 4.47 -7.76 -0.60
C ARG A 20 3.15 -8.46 -0.92
N LEU A 21 2.02 -7.88 -0.52
CA LEU A 21 0.71 -8.46 -0.79
C LEU A 21 0.39 -8.48 -2.28
N THR A 22 0.91 -7.51 -3.04
CA THR A 22 0.82 -7.51 -4.50
C THR A 22 1.59 -8.68 -5.11
N ILE A 23 2.78 -9.01 -4.58
CA ILE A 23 3.52 -10.22 -4.99
C ILE A 23 2.76 -11.50 -4.63
N PHE A 24 2.14 -11.55 -3.45
CA PHE A 24 1.28 -12.67 -3.06
C PHE A 24 0.14 -12.88 -4.08
N ASP A 25 -0.55 -11.82 -4.46
CA ASP A 25 -1.64 -11.91 -5.43
C ASP A 25 -1.15 -12.32 -6.81
N ALA A 26 0.01 -11.81 -7.25
CA ALA A 26 0.61 -12.17 -8.54
C ALA A 26 1.00 -13.65 -8.62
N LEU A 27 1.37 -14.25 -7.48
CA LEU A 27 1.66 -15.69 -7.36
C LEU A 27 0.43 -16.52 -6.98
N ILE A 28 -0.74 -15.91 -6.81
CA ILE A 28 -2.00 -16.57 -6.39
C ILE A 28 -1.82 -17.27 -5.03
N LEU A 29 -0.99 -16.69 -4.14
CA LEU A 29 -0.74 -17.22 -2.80
C LEU A 29 -1.83 -16.79 -1.82
N CYS A 30 -2.16 -17.69 -0.89
CA CYS A 30 -3.09 -17.38 0.17
C CYS A 30 -2.50 -16.36 1.16
N ARG A 31 -3.18 -15.23 1.36
CA ARG A 31 -2.77 -14.16 2.28
C ARG A 31 -2.82 -14.55 3.77
N PHE A 32 -3.38 -15.70 4.14
CA PHE A 32 -3.30 -16.20 5.52
C PHE A 32 -1.86 -16.56 5.93
N TYR A 33 -1.01 -16.89 4.97
CA TYR A 33 0.39 -17.23 5.21
C TYR A 33 1.37 -16.06 5.02
N ARG A 34 0.87 -14.81 4.92
CA ARG A 34 1.68 -13.60 4.74
C ARG A 34 2.71 -13.35 5.85
N ASP A 35 2.48 -13.92 7.02
CA ASP A 35 3.40 -13.83 8.16
C ASP A 35 4.47 -14.95 8.14
N LEU A 36 4.27 -16.00 7.34
CA LEU A 36 5.22 -17.10 7.17
C LEU A 36 6.13 -16.91 5.96
N TYR A 37 5.58 -16.47 4.82
CA TYR A 37 6.39 -16.20 3.63
C TYR A 37 6.80 -14.73 3.61
N GLN A 38 7.99 -14.47 4.11
CA GLN A 38 8.64 -13.17 4.00
C GLN A 38 9.29 -13.03 2.61
N TRP A 39 10.07 -11.97 2.41
CA TRP A 39 10.62 -11.66 1.08
C TRP A 39 11.54 -12.77 0.58
N GLU A 40 12.29 -13.37 1.48
CA GLU A 40 13.28 -14.39 1.19
C GLU A 40 12.61 -15.67 0.67
N GLU A 41 11.53 -16.12 1.31
CA GLU A 41 10.76 -17.28 0.82
C GLU A 41 10.09 -16.99 -0.52
N LEU A 42 9.59 -15.77 -0.73
CA LEU A 42 8.99 -15.36 -2.01
C LEU A 42 10.04 -15.37 -3.14
N ALA A 43 11.26 -14.89 -2.89
CA ALA A 43 12.35 -14.93 -3.87
C ALA A 43 12.65 -16.37 -4.31
N VAL A 44 12.76 -17.30 -3.35
CA VAL A 44 12.97 -18.72 -3.63
C VAL A 44 11.83 -19.31 -4.47
N MET A 45 10.58 -19.01 -4.11
CA MET A 45 9.41 -19.48 -4.86
C MET A 45 9.38 -18.94 -6.29
N ILE A 46 9.66 -17.65 -6.48
CA ILE A 46 9.68 -17.00 -7.81
C ILE A 46 10.77 -17.62 -8.67
N GLN A 47 11.99 -17.78 -8.14
CA GLN A 47 13.09 -18.37 -8.88
C GLN A 47 12.80 -19.83 -9.26
N ALA A 48 12.24 -20.61 -8.34
CA ALA A 48 11.88 -22.00 -8.60
C ALA A 48 10.77 -22.14 -9.66
N ALA A 49 9.77 -21.25 -9.65
CA ALA A 49 8.63 -21.33 -10.56
C ALA A 49 8.91 -20.71 -11.94
N THR A 50 9.73 -19.67 -12.01
CA THR A 50 9.88 -18.82 -13.22
C THR A 50 11.31 -18.71 -13.73
N GLY A 51 12.31 -19.10 -12.93
CA GLY A 51 13.73 -18.87 -13.21
C GLY A 51 14.21 -17.44 -12.95
N MET A 52 13.33 -16.51 -12.56
CA MET A 52 13.72 -15.13 -12.24
C MET A 52 14.42 -15.04 -10.89
N ASP A 53 15.63 -14.50 -10.87
CA ASP A 53 16.36 -14.19 -9.64
C ASP A 53 16.05 -12.75 -9.20
N LEU A 54 15.14 -12.61 -8.25
CA LEU A 54 14.68 -11.32 -7.75
C LEU A 54 15.01 -11.18 -6.27
N ASP A 55 15.76 -10.14 -5.93
CA ASP A 55 15.87 -9.68 -4.55
C ASP A 55 14.61 -8.91 -4.11
N ARG A 56 14.59 -8.51 -2.84
CA ARG A 56 13.51 -7.73 -2.25
C ARG A 56 13.20 -6.44 -2.99
N GLU A 57 14.21 -5.68 -3.42
CA GLU A 57 13.99 -4.38 -4.05
C GLU A 57 13.46 -4.54 -5.48
N ASN A 58 13.93 -5.55 -6.21
CA ASN A 58 13.42 -5.91 -7.53
C ASN A 58 11.97 -6.43 -7.45
N MET A 59 11.64 -7.25 -6.45
CA MET A 59 10.24 -7.65 -6.20
C MET A 59 9.35 -6.44 -5.89
N ARG A 60 9.83 -5.50 -5.07
CA ARG A 60 9.09 -4.26 -4.79
C ARG A 60 8.91 -3.39 -6.03
N ALA A 61 9.90 -3.35 -6.93
CA ALA A 61 9.77 -2.66 -8.21
C ALA A 61 8.69 -3.31 -9.10
N VAL A 62 8.64 -4.65 -9.16
CA VAL A 62 7.58 -5.38 -9.87
C VAL A 62 6.21 -5.08 -9.26
N ALA A 63 6.10 -5.12 -7.93
CA ALA A 63 4.85 -4.78 -7.23
C ALA A 63 4.39 -3.34 -7.54
N ALA A 64 5.31 -2.37 -7.52
CA ALA A 64 5.01 -0.98 -7.86
C ALA A 64 4.47 -0.83 -9.28
N VAL A 65 5.03 -1.55 -10.26
CA VAL A 65 4.53 -1.55 -11.65
C VAL A 65 3.10 -2.10 -11.71
N ILE A 66 2.80 -3.17 -10.97
CA ILE A 66 1.45 -3.76 -10.92
C ILE A 66 0.45 -2.78 -10.30
N THR A 67 0.79 -2.17 -9.16
CA THR A 67 -0.09 -1.20 -8.48
C THR A 67 -0.30 0.05 -9.33
N ASP A 68 0.75 0.55 -9.99
CA ASP A 68 0.66 1.71 -10.88
C ASP A 68 -0.18 1.43 -12.10
N ASN A 69 -0.03 0.28 -12.74
CA ASN A 69 -0.86 -0.11 -13.88
C ASN A 69 -2.33 -0.27 -13.48
N THR A 70 -2.59 -0.80 -12.29
CA THR A 70 -3.95 -0.89 -11.72
C THR A 70 -4.53 0.51 -11.51
N ARG A 71 -3.76 1.46 -10.95
CA ARG A 71 -4.19 2.85 -10.78
C ARG A 71 -4.42 3.53 -12.12
N ARG A 72 -3.52 3.36 -13.10
CA ARG A 72 -3.65 3.93 -14.46
C ARG A 72 -4.91 3.43 -15.16
N PHE A 73 -5.21 2.13 -15.04
CA PHE A 73 -6.47 1.58 -15.53
C PHE A 73 -7.66 2.27 -14.87
N ASN A 74 -7.71 2.33 -13.53
CA ASN A 74 -8.84 2.93 -12.83
C ASN A 74 -9.02 4.42 -13.15
N LEU A 75 -7.93 5.19 -13.28
CA LEU A 75 -7.96 6.59 -13.69
C LEU A 75 -8.54 6.74 -15.11
N ARG A 76 -8.18 5.84 -16.03
CA ARG A 76 -8.76 5.81 -17.38
C ARG A 76 -10.26 5.53 -17.36
N GLU A 77 -10.73 4.68 -16.44
CA GLU A 77 -12.15 4.36 -16.25
C GLU A 77 -12.91 5.42 -15.42
N GLY A 78 -12.27 6.54 -15.05
CA GLY A 78 -12.92 7.68 -14.43
C GLY A 78 -12.76 7.80 -12.91
N LEU A 79 -11.93 6.96 -12.27
CA LEU A 79 -11.53 7.18 -10.88
C LEU A 79 -10.78 8.52 -10.77
N THR A 80 -11.09 9.33 -9.76
CA THR A 80 -10.35 10.57 -9.51
C THR A 80 -9.68 10.55 -8.12
N PRO A 81 -8.66 11.40 -7.86
CA PRO A 81 -8.07 11.52 -6.53
C PRO A 81 -9.09 11.85 -5.42
N GLU A 82 -10.19 12.52 -5.75
CA GLU A 82 -11.29 12.86 -4.83
C GLU A 82 -12.10 11.64 -4.36
N ASP A 83 -11.98 10.50 -5.05
CA ASP A 83 -12.62 9.25 -4.66
C ASP A 83 -11.85 8.48 -3.59
N ASP A 84 -10.59 8.83 -3.34
CA ASP A 84 -9.76 8.22 -2.29
C ASP A 84 -10.12 8.79 -0.90
N ARG A 85 -11.36 8.58 -0.46
CA ARG A 85 -11.93 9.15 0.77
C ARG A 85 -12.58 8.10 1.69
N LEU A 86 -12.53 8.36 2.98
CA LEU A 86 -13.28 7.60 3.98
C LEU A 86 -14.72 8.11 4.10
N PRO A 87 -15.66 7.26 4.54
CA PRO A 87 -16.99 7.71 4.94
C PRO A 87 -16.94 8.82 6.00
N GLY A 88 -17.77 9.86 5.86
CA GLY A 88 -17.72 11.05 6.72
C GLY A 88 -17.93 10.79 8.23
N ARG A 89 -18.46 9.62 8.60
CA ARG A 89 -18.56 9.16 9.99
C ARG A 89 -17.20 9.13 10.69
N PHE A 90 -16.13 8.71 10.00
CA PHE A 90 -14.79 8.63 10.57
C PHE A 90 -14.23 9.99 11.03
N PHE A 91 -14.79 11.10 10.52
CA PHE A 91 -14.40 12.46 10.88
C PHE A 91 -15.30 13.10 11.95
N ARG A 92 -16.43 12.46 12.30
CA ARG A 92 -17.42 13.00 13.25
C ARG A 92 -17.58 12.17 14.52
N GLU A 93 -17.47 10.85 14.40
CA GLU A 93 -17.71 9.92 15.50
C GLU A 93 -16.36 9.42 16.06
N ALA A 94 -16.03 9.86 17.27
CA ALA A 94 -14.85 9.37 17.98
C ALA A 94 -15.07 7.93 18.48
N LEU A 95 -13.99 7.15 18.56
CA LEU A 95 -14.04 5.79 19.11
C LEU A 95 -14.50 5.85 20.58
N PRO A 96 -15.56 5.12 20.98
CA PRO A 96 -16.13 5.21 22.33
C PRO A 96 -15.11 4.96 23.46
N GLU A 97 -14.25 3.96 23.27
CA GLU A 97 -13.29 3.52 24.30
C GLU A 97 -12.06 4.43 24.44
N THR A 98 -11.68 5.14 23.36
CA THR A 98 -10.39 5.87 23.32
C THR A 98 -10.54 7.36 23.07
N GLY A 99 -11.72 7.82 22.67
CA GLY A 99 -11.97 9.18 22.22
C GLY A 99 -11.20 9.58 20.97
N LYS A 100 -10.50 8.65 20.30
CA LYS A 100 -9.69 8.95 19.13
C LYS A 100 -10.57 9.15 17.90
N ILE A 101 -10.22 10.17 17.13
CA ILE A 101 -10.86 10.54 15.87
C ILE A 101 -9.79 11.00 14.89
N ILE A 102 -10.00 10.74 13.60
CA ILE A 102 -9.17 11.30 12.54
C ILE A 102 -9.87 12.54 11.97
N THR A 103 -9.14 13.62 11.75
CA THR A 103 -9.69 14.82 11.09
C THR A 103 -9.56 14.72 9.58
N GLU A 104 -10.41 15.41 8.83
CA GLU A 104 -10.30 15.51 7.37
C GLU A 104 -8.92 16.00 6.93
N LYS A 105 -8.36 16.97 7.65
CA LYS A 105 -7.02 17.51 7.40
C LYS A 105 -5.93 16.44 7.58
N GLN A 106 -6.01 15.61 8.60
CA GLN A 106 -5.07 14.50 8.81
C GLN A 106 -5.22 13.44 7.73
N MET A 107 -6.46 13.14 7.31
CA MET A 107 -6.70 12.21 6.21
C MET A 107 -6.12 12.73 4.89
N GLN A 108 -6.32 14.02 4.58
CA GLN A 108 -5.74 14.62 3.38
C GLN A 108 -4.20 14.57 3.40
N GLN A 109 -3.59 14.80 4.58
CA GLN A 109 -2.13 14.67 4.72
C GLN A 109 -1.66 13.24 4.46
N LEU A 110 -2.36 12.23 5.01
CA LEU A 110 -2.07 10.82 4.78
C LEU A 110 -2.12 10.44 3.31
N ILE A 111 -3.15 10.88 2.58
CA ILE A 111 -3.31 10.64 1.14
C ILE A 111 -2.16 11.29 0.37
N ASN A 112 -1.84 12.55 0.66
CA ASN A 112 -0.75 13.26 0.00
C ASN A 112 0.62 12.61 0.28
N ASP A 113 0.85 12.19 1.52
CA ASP A 113 2.07 11.46 1.89
C ASP A 113 2.15 10.11 1.18
N TYR A 114 1.02 9.41 1.04
CA TYR A 114 0.93 8.15 0.31
C TYR A 114 1.25 8.32 -1.17
N TYR A 115 0.64 9.29 -1.84
CA TYR A 115 0.95 9.59 -3.24
C TYR A 115 2.41 9.96 -3.45
N GLY A 116 3.03 10.67 -2.51
CA GLY A 116 4.46 10.99 -2.56
C GLY A 116 5.41 9.80 -2.48
N VAL A 117 4.94 8.62 -2.05
CA VAL A 117 5.75 7.38 -1.99
C VAL A 117 5.31 6.32 -2.99
N ALA A 118 4.05 6.35 -3.44
CA ALA A 118 3.44 5.23 -4.15
C ALA A 118 3.05 5.52 -5.60
N LEU A 119 2.84 6.77 -6.00
CA LEU A 119 2.30 7.08 -7.33
C LEU A 119 3.28 7.93 -8.15
N LEU A 120 3.48 7.50 -9.40
CA LEU A 120 4.20 8.21 -10.47
C LEU A 120 5.71 8.37 -10.24
N ARG A 121 6.42 7.24 -10.32
CA ARG A 121 7.73 7.21 -10.97
C ARG A 121 7.56 7.04 -12.47
#